data_AF-A0A397UR80-F1
#
_entry.id   AF-A0A397UR80-F1
#
_cell.length_a   1.000
_cell.length_b   1.000
_cell.length_c   1.000
_cell.angle_alpha   90.00
_cell.angle_beta   90.00
_cell.angle_gamma   90.00
#
_symmetry.space_group_name_H-M   'P 1'
#
loop_
_entity.id
_entity.type
_entity.pdbx_description
1 polymer ?
#
loop_
_entity_poly.entity_id
_entity_poly.type
_entity_poly.pdbx_seq_one_letter_code
_entity_poly.pdbx_strand_id
1 'polypeptide(L)'
;MTDIEIRANILDGIIAGTDTSANLFSFVTYYLCHYPEVKQKMLAEIDSIFPPNSSFQLTHSDLSKLKYCEAIIKEVERLLPVSNILSRYPSEPIEVGG
;
A
#
# COMPACT_ATOMS: atom_id res chain seq x y z
N MET A 1 -16.26 5.26 24.63
CA MET A 1 -16.68 4.32 23.57
C MET A 1 -17.56 3.26 24.20
N THR A 2 -18.75 3.05 23.65
CA THR A 2 -19.63 1.94 24.01
C THR A 2 -19.16 0.65 23.33
N ASP A 3 -19.62 -0.50 23.80
CA ASP A 3 -19.31 -1.79 23.17
C ASP A 3 -19.73 -1.86 21.69
N ILE A 4 -20.82 -1.16 21.35
CA ILE A 4 -21.31 -1.05 19.96
C ILE A 4 -20.30 -0.26 19.11
N GLU A 5 -19.81 0.87 19.63
CA GLU A 5 -18.80 1.69 18.94
C GLU A 5 -17.46 0.95 18.81
N ILE A 6 -17.05 0.19 19.82
CA ILE A 6 -15.84 -0.66 19.75
C ILE A 6 -15.99 -1.69 18.63
N ARG A 7 -17.12 -2.40 18.58
CA ARG A 7 -17.38 -3.41 17.55
C ARG A 7 -17.42 -2.80 16.15
N ALA A 8 -18.08 -1.65 15.99
CA ALA A 8 -18.15 -0.93 14.73
C ALA A 8 -16.76 -0.53 14.23
N ASN A 9 -15.94 0.11 15.08
CA ASN A 9 -14.59 0.53 14.70
C ASN A 9 -13.67 -0.63 14.33
N ILE A 10 -13.80 -1.78 15.01
CA ILE A 10 -13.04 -2.99 14.65
C ILE A 10 -13.45 -3.48 13.25
N LEU A 11 -14.75 -3.55 12.97
CA LEU A 11 -15.25 -3.97 11.66
C LEU A 11 -14.81 -3.00 10.55
N ASP A 12 -14.93 -1.69 10.79
CA ASP A 12 -14.50 -0.66 9.85
C ASP A 12 -13.01 -0.77 9.54
N GLY A 13 -12.16 -0.95 10.57
CA GLY A 13 -10.72 -1.11 10.39
C GLY A 13 -10.34 -2.36 9.59
N ILE A 14 -11.01 -3.49 9.84
CA ILE A 14 -10.78 -4.74 9.11
C ILE A 14 -11.17 -4.57 7.65
N ILE A 15 -12.36 -4.03 7.37
CA ILE A 15 -12.87 -3.86 6.00
C ILE A 15 -11.96 -2.88 5.24
N ALA A 16 -11.72 -1.70 5.81
CA ALA A 16 -10.93 -0.66 5.17
C ALA A 16 -9.49 -1.11 4.89
N GLY A 17 -8.87 -1.87 5.79
CA GLY A 17 -7.51 -2.38 5.62
C GLY A 17 -7.40 -3.58 4.67
N THR A 18 -8.37 -4.50 4.71
CA THR A 18 -8.31 -5.77 3.97
C THR A 18 -8.54 -5.57 2.49
N ASP A 19 -9.66 -4.97 2.12
CA ASP A 19 -10.05 -4.84 0.71
C ASP A 19 -9.08 -3.94 -0.05
N THR A 20 -8.60 -2.86 0.57
CA THR A 20 -7.66 -1.94 -0.06
C THR A 20 -6.29 -2.60 -0.30
N SER A 21 -5.72 -3.22 0.73
CA SER A 21 -4.41 -3.86 0.64
C SER A 21 -4.41 -5.06 -0.30
N ALA A 22 -5.44 -5.91 -0.26
CA ALA A 22 -5.52 -7.10 -1.11
C ALA A 22 -5.60 -6.75 -2.60
N ASN A 23 -6.37 -5.73 -2.96
CA ASN A 23 -6.46 -5.24 -4.34
C ASN A 23 -5.15 -4.60 -4.79
N LEU A 24 -4.53 -3.76 -3.96
CA LEU A 24 -3.20 -3.19 -4.24
C LEU A 24 -2.16 -4.28 -4.53
N PHE A 25 -2.04 -5.30 -3.68
CA PHE A 25 -1.10 -6.39 -3.91
C PHE A 25 -1.44 -7.22 -5.16
N SER A 26 -2.71 -7.35 -5.51
CA SER A 26 -3.13 -7.97 -6.77
C SER A 26 -2.63 -7.18 -7.98
N PHE A 27 -2.75 -5.85 -7.95
CA PHE A 27 -2.22 -4.98 -9.00
C PHE A 27 -0.69 -4.99 -9.05
N VAL A 28 -0.01 -4.92 -7.90
CA VAL A 28 1.45 -5.03 -7.83
C VAL A 28 1.91 -6.34 -8.48
N THR A 29 1.27 -7.45 -8.14
CA THR A 29 1.58 -8.76 -8.72
C THR A 29 1.35 -8.79 -10.22
N TYR A 30 0.22 -8.24 -10.68
CA TYR A 30 -0.08 -8.11 -12.10
C TYR A 30 1.03 -7.36 -12.86
N TYR A 31 1.42 -6.17 -12.38
CA TYR A 31 2.47 -5.38 -13.01
C TYR A 31 3.83 -6.08 -12.96
N LEU A 32 4.23 -6.67 -11.84
CA LEU A 32 5.50 -7.41 -11.74
C LEU A 32 5.59 -8.59 -12.71
N CYS A 33 4.46 -9.23 -13.04
CA CYS A 33 4.40 -10.29 -14.04
C CYS A 33 4.57 -9.76 -15.48
N HIS A 34 4.18 -8.51 -15.76
CA HIS A 34 4.28 -7.90 -17.08
C HIS A 34 5.61 -7.15 -17.32
N TYR A 35 6.32 -6.80 -16.25
CA TYR A 35 7.60 -6.07 -16.30
C TYR A 35 8.71 -6.86 -15.57
N PRO A 36 9.28 -7.91 -16.21
CA PRO A 36 10.28 -8.79 -15.59
C PRO A 36 11.53 -8.05 -15.10
N GLU A 37 11.94 -6.98 -15.77
CA GLU A 37 13.06 -6.12 -15.39
C GLU A 37 12.81 -5.38 -14.07
N VAL A 38 11.57 -4.93 -13.84
CA VAL A 38 11.17 -4.31 -12.57
C VAL A 38 11.20 -5.35 -11.46
N LYS A 39 10.67 -6.56 -11.73
CA LYS A 39 10.72 -7.68 -10.79
C LYS A 39 12.15 -8.07 -10.42
N GLN A 40 13.05 -8.19 -11.41
CA GLN A 40 14.45 -8.51 -11.16
C GLN A 40 15.14 -7.45 -10.29
N LYS A 41 14.88 -6.16 -10.56
CA LYS A 41 15.44 -5.08 -9.76
C LYS A 41 14.89 -5.04 -8.32
N MET A 42 13.61 -5.37 -8.14
CA MET A 42 13.01 -5.53 -6.81
C MET A 42 13.65 -6.68 -6.02
N LEU A 43 13.83 -7.84 -6.66
CA LEU A 43 14.49 -8.98 -6.02
C LEU A 43 15.95 -8.64 -5.66
N ALA A 44 16.68 -7.94 -6.54
CA ALA A 44 18.04 -7.50 -6.24
C ALA A 44 18.13 -6.54 -5.04
N GLU A 45 17.15 -5.64 -4.87
CA GLU A 45 17.06 -4.80 -3.66
C GLU A 45 16.84 -5.66 -2.40
N ILE A 46 15.87 -6.60 -2.46
CA ILE A 46 15.54 -7.49 -1.35
C ILE A 46 16.75 -8.34 -0.96
N ASP A 47 17.40 -8.99 -1.93
CA ASP A 47 18.56 -9.87 -1.70
C ASP A 47 19.77 -9.08 -1.17
N SER A 48 19.93 -7.81 -1.56
CA SER A 48 20.98 -6.94 -1.04
C SER A 48 20.79 -6.60 0.44
N ILE A 49 19.56 -6.55 0.93
CA ILE A 49 19.24 -6.22 2.33
C ILE A 49 19.13 -7.49 3.17
N PHE A 50 18.58 -8.56 2.58
CA PHE A 50 18.30 -9.84 3.21
C PHE A 50 18.93 -10.98 2.39
N PRO A 51 20.23 -11.26 2.56
CA PRO A 51 20.91 -12.26 1.74
C PRO A 51 20.29 -13.65 1.87
N PRO A 52 20.23 -14.43 0.78
CA PRO A 52 19.81 -15.82 0.81
C PRO A 52 20.66 -16.62 1.82
N ASN A 53 20.00 -17.43 2.67
CA ASN A 53 20.61 -18.24 3.73
C ASN A 53 21.04 -17.48 5.00
N SER A 54 20.73 -16.19 5.12
CA SER A 54 20.79 -15.51 6.43
C SER A 54 19.58 -15.87 7.30
N SER A 55 19.67 -15.70 8.62
CA SER A 55 18.47 -15.75 9.47
C SER A 55 17.59 -14.57 9.09
N PHE A 56 16.59 -14.79 8.23
CA PHE A 56 15.67 -13.74 7.83
C PHE A 56 14.93 -13.20 9.05
N GLN A 57 15.26 -11.97 9.42
CA GLN A 57 14.55 -11.21 10.45
C GLN A 57 14.25 -9.82 9.90
N LEU A 58 12.98 -9.59 9.59
CA LEU A 58 12.51 -8.29 9.15
C LEU A 58 12.19 -7.43 10.37
N THR A 59 12.88 -6.31 10.53
CA THR A 59 12.55 -5.31 11.55
C THR A 59 11.90 -4.08 10.92
N HIS A 60 11.21 -3.26 11.72
CA HIS A 60 10.57 -2.04 11.22
C HIS A 60 11.58 -1.04 10.62
N SER A 61 12.81 -0.98 11.15
CA SER A 61 13.86 -0.10 10.61
C SER A 61 14.33 -0.55 9.22
N ASP A 62 14.23 -1.84 8.90
CA ASP A 62 14.60 -2.36 7.58
C ASP A 62 13.64 -1.93 6.48
N LEU A 63 12.37 -1.63 6.81
CA LEU A 63 11.39 -1.14 5.82
C LEU A 63 11.87 0.14 5.13
N SER A 64 12.60 1.00 5.84
CA SER A 64 13.19 2.23 5.27
C SER A 64 14.28 1.97 4.22
N LYS A 65 14.82 0.75 4.16
CA LYS A 65 15.84 0.34 3.19
C LYS A 65 15.22 -0.14 1.87
N LEU A 66 13.95 -0.56 1.87
CA LEU A 66 13.21 -1.11 0.72
C LEU A 66 12.62 -0.01 -0.18
N LYS A 67 13.48 0.89 -0.66
CA LYS A 67 13.07 2.10 -1.40
C LYS A 67 12.42 1.79 -2.75
N TYR A 68 12.90 0.77 -3.44
CA TYR A 68 12.39 0.38 -4.74
C TYR A 68 11.07 -0.39 -4.61
N CYS A 69 10.92 -1.24 -3.60
CA CYS A 69 9.61 -1.80 -3.24
C CYS A 69 8.57 -0.71 -2.93
N GLU A 70 8.94 0.32 -2.15
CA GLU A 70 8.06 1.46 -1.88
C GLU A 70 7.72 2.23 -3.17
N ALA A 71 8.69 2.42 -4.06
CA ALA A 71 8.47 3.05 -5.36
C ALA A 71 7.50 2.25 -6.25
N ILE A 72 7.58 0.92 -6.24
CA ILE A 72 6.63 0.05 -6.97
C ILE A 72 5.22 0.23 -6.43
N ILE A 73 5.04 0.20 -5.09
CA ILE A 73 3.72 0.41 -4.46
C ILE A 73 3.14 1.76 -4.88
N LYS A 74 3.95 2.83 -4.78
CA LYS A 74 3.54 4.19 -5.17
C LYS A 74 3.17 4.29 -6.65
N GLU A 75 3.93 3.66 -7.53
CA GLU A 75 3.69 3.72 -8.97
C GLU A 75 2.44 2.94 -9.37
N VAL A 76 2.20 1.79 -8.74
CA VAL A 76 0.97 1.02 -8.96
C VAL A 76 -0.25 1.80 -8.49
N GLU A 77 -0.20 2.41 -7.29
CA GLU A 77 -1.27 3.31 -6.82
C GLU A 77 -1.44 4.55 -7.71
N ARG A 78 -0.36 5.09 -8.30
CA ARG A 78 -0.45 6.21 -9.25
C ARG A 78 -1.21 5.82 -10.52
N LEU A 79 -1.00 4.60 -11.01
CA LEU A 79 -1.63 4.08 -12.23
C LEU A 79 -3.05 3.58 -12.00
N LEU A 80 -3.28 2.90 -10.87
CA LEU A 80 -4.52 2.22 -10.56
C LEU A 80 -4.78 2.29 -9.04
N PRO A 81 -5.21 3.45 -8.53
CA PRO A 81 -5.46 3.60 -7.10
C PRO A 81 -6.67 2.75 -6.71
N VAL A 82 -6.59 2.07 -5.56
CA VAL A 82 -7.70 1.23 -5.09
C VAL A 82 -8.92 2.07 -4.69
N SER A 83 -8.69 3.30 -4.20
CA SER A 83 -9.73 4.28 -3.94
C SER A 83 -9.57 5.49 -4.85
N ASN A 84 -10.49 5.65 -5.80
CA ASN A 84 -10.42 6.67 -6.85
C ASN A 84 -11.16 7.97 -6.51
N ILE A 85 -12.02 7.94 -5.50
CA ILE A 85 -12.92 9.05 -5.17
C ILE A 85 -12.87 9.31 -3.68
N LEU A 86 -12.67 10.58 -3.34
CA LEU A 86 -12.75 11.04 -1.97
C LEU A 86 -13.68 12.24 -1.89
N SER A 87 -14.90 12.01 -1.41
CA SER A 87 -15.93 13.03 -1.34
C SER A 87 -15.63 14.10 -0.28
N ARG A 88 -16.07 15.32 -0.57
CA ARG A 88 -16.03 16.47 0.34
C ARG A 88 -17.41 17.11 0.35
N TYR A 89 -17.88 17.51 1.53
CA TYR A 89 -19.12 18.26 1.70
C TYR A 89 -18.80 19.53 2.51
N PRO A 90 -18.86 20.72 1.90
CA PRO A 90 -18.52 21.95 2.60
C PRO A 90 -19.64 22.29 3.60
N SER A 91 -19.27 22.67 4.83
CA SER A 91 -20.22 23.07 5.87
C SER A 91 -20.81 24.46 5.65
N GLU A 92 -20.13 25.28 4.86
CA GLU A 92 -20.50 26.65 4.49
C GLU A 92 -20.23 26.86 3.00
N PRO A 93 -20.85 27.84 2.34
CA PRO A 93 -20.54 28.15 0.94
C PRO A 93 -19.05 28.44 0.74
N ILE A 94 -18.44 27.79 -0.26
CA ILE A 94 -17.03 28.01 -0.63
C ILE A 94 -16.92 28.27 -2.13
N GLU A 95 -15.96 29.10 -2.50
CA GLU A 95 -15.54 29.31 -3.89
C GLU A 95 -14.26 28.52 -4.13
N VAL A 96 -14.23 27.72 -5.21
CA VAL A 96 -13.08 26.90 -5.58
C VAL A 96 -12.74 27.20 -7.04
N GLY A 97 -11.57 27.79 -7.27
CA GLY A 97 -11.09 28.09 -8.62
C GLY A 97 -11.41 29.51 -9.14
N GLY A 98 -12.01 30.38 -8.31
CA GLY A 98 -12.42 31.74 -8.67
C GLY A 98 -13.84 31.83 -9.22
#